data_AF-A0A4U5UUN5-F1
#
_entry.id   AF-A0A4U5UUN5-F1
#
_cell.length_a   1.000
_cell.length_b   1.000
_cell.length_c   1.000
_cell.angle_alpha   90.00
_cell.angle_beta   90.00
_cell.angle_gamma   90.00
#
_symmetry.space_group_name_H-M   'P 1'
#
loop_
_entity.id
_entity.type
_entity.pdbx_description
1 polymer ?
#
loop_
_entity_poly.entity_id
_entity_poly.type
_entity_poly.pdbx_seq_one_letter_code
_entity_poly.pdbx_strand_id
1 'polypeptide(L)'
;MGVELMSSVIRYCSETKIKEPVSCPVVIRSYNANMGSIDKNDMLVHLYRTPMKSKRWYLHLFAYVIDVSITNAWVVDQRDSKALGVNGPSLQDFRIQVFRGASGQMSVKSSSEEARPHLLKA
;
A
#
# COMPACT_ATOMS: atom_id res chain seq x y z
N MET A 1 -30.78 -27.96 -0.05
CA MET A 1 -30.72 -27.03 -1.20
C MET A 1 -30.31 -25.67 -0.65
N GLY A 2 -29.03 -25.30 -0.75
CA GLY A 2 -28.55 -24.00 -0.27
C GLY A 2 -28.96 -22.92 -1.26
N VAL A 3 -29.77 -21.95 -0.83
CA VAL A 3 -30.11 -20.80 -1.67
C VAL A 3 -28.87 -19.92 -1.75
N GLU A 4 -28.25 -19.83 -2.93
CA GLU A 4 -27.15 -18.90 -3.13
C GLU A 4 -27.66 -17.46 -3.02
N LEU A 5 -27.06 -16.68 -2.12
CA LEU A 5 -27.37 -15.27 -1.98
C LEU A 5 -27.03 -14.56 -3.30
N MET A 6 -28.05 -13.95 -3.90
CA MET A 6 -27.91 -13.12 -5.10
C MET A 6 -27.72 -11.66 -4.69
N SER A 7 -26.83 -10.99 -5.40
CA SER A 7 -26.53 -9.58 -5.21
C SER A 7 -26.64 -8.82 -6.52
N SER A 8 -26.67 -7.48 -6.49
CA SER A 8 -26.67 -6.68 -7.72
C SER A 8 -25.33 -5.96 -7.91
N VAL A 9 -24.73 -6.06 -9.09
CA VAL A 9 -23.51 -5.33 -9.44
C VAL A 9 -23.77 -4.49 -10.67
N ILE A 10 -23.35 -3.22 -10.64
CA ILE A 10 -23.46 -2.33 -11.78
C ILE A 10 -22.42 -2.72 -12.82
N ARG A 11 -22.88 -3.07 -14.03
CA ARG A 11 -22.02 -3.41 -15.17
C ARG A 11 -22.41 -2.57 -16.37
N TYR A 12 -21.42 -2.25 -17.18
CA TYR A 12 -21.66 -1.56 -18.45
C TYR A 12 -22.21 -2.56 -19.46
N CYS A 13 -23.37 -2.24 -20.04
CA CYS A 13 -23.94 -3.00 -21.14
C CYS A 13 -23.53 -2.35 -22.47
N SER A 14 -22.86 -3.11 -23.34
CA SER A 14 -22.39 -2.57 -24.63
C SER A 14 -23.52 -2.26 -25.59
N GLU A 15 -24.66 -2.94 -25.46
CA GLU A 15 -25.83 -2.79 -26.31
C GLU A 15 -26.60 -1.52 -25.97
N THR A 16 -26.91 -1.31 -24.69
CA THR A 16 -27.64 -0.12 -24.22
C THR A 16 -26.73 1.08 -23.96
N LYS A 17 -25.40 0.87 -23.99
CA LYS A 17 -24.36 1.88 -23.68
C LYS A 17 -24.52 2.53 -22.30
N ILE A 18 -25.25 1.90 -21.39
CA ILE A 18 -25.56 2.40 -20.04
C ILE A 18 -25.02 1.41 -19.00
N LYS A 19 -24.78 1.92 -17.79
CA LYS A 19 -24.44 1.11 -16.62
C LYS A 19 -25.72 0.59 -15.97
N GLU A 20 -25.93 -0.72 -16.04
CA GLU A 20 -27.15 -1.38 -15.58
C GLU A 20 -26.86 -2.31 -14.39
N PRO A 21 -27.83 -2.48 -13.47
CA PRO A 21 -27.73 -3.43 -12.37
C PRO A 21 -27.92 -4.86 -12.86
N VAL A 22 -26.88 -5.69 -12.77
CA VAL A 22 -26.91 -7.11 -13.16
C VAL A 22 -26.92 -7.99 -11.92
N SER A 23 -27.75 -9.03 -11.91
CA SER A 23 -27.75 -10.03 -10.83
C SER A 23 -26.42 -10.80 -10.83
N CYS A 24 -25.79 -10.90 -9.68
CA CYS A 24 -24.48 -11.47 -9.47
C CYS A 24 -24.47 -12.27 -8.17
N PRO A 25 -24.14 -13.57 -8.20
CA PRO A 25 -23.92 -14.36 -7.00
C PRO A 25 -22.99 -13.66 -6.01
N VAL A 26 -23.30 -13.70 -4.72
CA VAL A 26 -22.49 -13.06 -3.66
C VAL A 26 -21.05 -13.56 -3.68
N VAL A 27 -20.82 -14.83 -4.04
CA VAL A 27 -19.48 -15.43 -4.17
C VAL A 27 -18.59 -14.64 -5.12
N ILE A 28 -19.13 -14.20 -6.26
CA ILE A 28 -18.38 -13.42 -7.26
C ILE A 28 -18.04 -12.04 -6.70
N ARG A 29 -18.95 -11.43 -5.92
CA ARG A 29 -18.69 -10.14 -5.27
C ARG A 29 -17.57 -10.27 -4.22
N SER A 30 -17.63 -11.29 -3.36
CA SER A 30 -16.56 -11.52 -2.36
C SER A 30 -15.21 -11.81 -3.02
N TYR A 31 -15.22 -12.55 -4.12
CA TYR A 31 -14.02 -12.81 -4.90
C TYR A 31 -13.41 -11.51 -5.44
N ASN A 32 -14.21 -10.69 -6.15
CA ASN A 32 -13.75 -9.43 -6.73
C ASN A 32 -13.29 -8.42 -5.68
N ALA A 33 -13.89 -8.42 -4.48
CA ALA A 33 -13.46 -7.56 -3.38
C ALA A 33 -12.05 -7.89 -2.90
N ASN A 34 -11.67 -9.17 -2.93
CA ASN A 34 -10.41 -9.66 -2.36
C ASN A 34 -9.29 -9.86 -3.40
N MET A 35 -9.65 -10.05 -4.67
CA MET A 35 -8.72 -10.39 -5.76
C MET A 35 -7.58 -9.37 -5.92
N GLY A 36 -7.89 -8.07 -5.80
CA GLY A 36 -6.91 -7.00 -6.04
C GLY A 36 -5.85 -6.80 -4.95
N SER A 37 -5.77 -7.69 -3.96
CA SER A 37 -4.77 -7.58 -2.89
C SER A 37 -3.35 -7.86 -3.39
N ILE A 38 -3.20 -8.82 -4.31
CA ILE A 38 -1.92 -9.19 -4.91
C ILE A 38 -1.45 -8.09 -5.86
N ASP A 39 -2.33 -7.58 -6.73
CA ASP A 39 -2.01 -6.51 -7.68
C ASP A 39 -1.54 -5.23 -6.97
N LYS A 40 -2.14 -4.89 -5.83
CA LYS A 40 -1.71 -3.76 -5.01
C LYS A 40 -0.30 -3.97 -4.47
N ASN A 41 0.02 -5.17 -3.98
CA ASN A 41 1.36 -5.47 -3.48
C ASN A 41 2.39 -5.41 -4.63
N ASP A 42 2.08 -5.98 -5.79
CA ASP A 42 2.95 -5.93 -6.96
C ASP A 42 3.20 -4.48 -7.41
N MET A 43 2.16 -3.66 -7.45
CA MET A 43 2.26 -2.23 -7.74
C MET A 43 3.18 -1.50 -6.73
N LEU A 44 3.01 -1.73 -5.43
CA LEU A 44 3.81 -1.08 -4.38
C LEU A 44 5.29 -1.50 -4.44
N VAL A 45 5.56 -2.78 -4.71
CA VAL A 45 6.92 -3.30 -4.89
C VAL A 45 7.55 -2.72 -6.15
N HIS A 46 6.79 -2.58 -7.23
CA HIS A 46 7.27 -1.99 -8.47
C HIS A 46 7.61 -0.50 -8.32
N LEU A 47 6.84 0.25 -7.53
CA LEU A 47 7.01 1.68 -7.31
C LEU A 47 8.38 2.05 -6.73
N TYR A 48 8.91 1.23 -5.82
CA TYR A 48 10.21 1.45 -5.16
C TYR A 48 11.21 0.31 -5.40
N ARG A 49 11.12 -0.33 -6.58
CA ARG A 49 11.97 -1.47 -6.95
C ARG A 49 13.45 -1.10 -6.87
N THR A 50 14.23 -1.92 -6.18
CA THR A 50 15.68 -1.74 -6.05
C THR A 50 16.40 -2.15 -7.35
N PRO A 51 17.04 -1.21 -8.09
CA PRO A 51 17.72 -1.55 -9.33
C PRO A 51 19.07 -2.21 -9.03
N MET A 52 19.12 -3.55 -9.12
CA MET A 52 20.37 -4.30 -8.95
C MET A 52 20.95 -4.72 -10.30
N LYS A 53 22.01 -4.04 -10.74
CA LYS A 53 22.74 -4.39 -11.97
C LYS A 53 23.78 -5.47 -11.66
N SER A 54 23.39 -6.73 -11.76
CA SER A 54 24.32 -7.86 -11.61
C SER A 54 24.08 -8.93 -12.68
N LYS A 55 25.16 -9.60 -13.09
CA LYS A 55 25.11 -10.78 -13.97
C LYS A 55 24.55 -12.03 -13.27
N ARG A 56 24.50 -12.00 -11.94
CA ARG A 56 24.00 -13.10 -11.09
C ARG A 56 22.49 -12.94 -10.88
N TRP A 57 21.69 -13.75 -11.57
CA TRP A 57 20.22 -13.66 -11.55
C TRP A 57 19.61 -13.75 -10.15
N TYR A 58 20.21 -14.53 -9.23
CA TYR A 58 19.69 -14.72 -7.88
C TYR A 58 19.74 -13.44 -7.02
N LEU A 59 20.66 -12.52 -7.34
CA LEU A 59 20.73 -11.24 -6.63
C LEU A 59 19.51 -10.37 -6.93
N HIS A 60 18.91 -10.53 -8.11
CA HIS A 60 17.64 -9.90 -8.45
C HIS A 60 16.48 -10.43 -7.60
N LEU A 61 16.43 -11.76 -7.41
CA LEU A 61 15.46 -12.40 -6.52
C LEU A 61 15.66 -11.96 -5.07
N PHE A 62 16.90 -11.89 -4.60
CA PHE A 62 17.22 -11.41 -3.26
C PHE A 62 16.74 -9.98 -3.01
N ALA A 63 17.01 -9.06 -3.95
CA ALA A 63 16.54 -7.68 -3.88
C ALA A 63 15.01 -7.60 -3.84
N TYR A 64 14.34 -8.39 -4.68
CA TYR A 64 12.87 -8.47 -4.71
C TYR A 64 12.29 -8.94 -3.38
N VAL A 65 12.87 -9.97 -2.76
CA VAL A 65 12.42 -10.46 -1.45
C VAL A 65 12.54 -9.38 -0.37
N ILE A 66 13.61 -8.58 -0.39
CA ILE A 66 13.75 -7.43 0.52
C ILE A 66 12.67 -6.39 0.25
N ASP A 67 12.45 -6.01 -1.02
CA ASP A 67 11.45 -5.02 -1.39
C ASP A 67 10.03 -5.44 -0.96
N VAL A 68 9.66 -6.71 -1.16
CA VAL A 68 8.39 -7.29 -0.68
C VAL A 68 8.30 -7.27 0.85
N SER A 69 9.38 -7.63 1.54
CA SER A 69 9.41 -7.66 3.01
C SER A 69 9.18 -6.26 3.60
N ILE A 70 9.81 -5.23 3.02
CA ILE A 70 9.63 -3.84 3.48
C ILE A 70 8.21 -3.35 3.22
N THR A 71 7.65 -3.64 2.04
CA THR A 71 6.25 -3.29 1.73
C THR A 71 5.27 -3.97 2.68
N ASN A 72 5.48 -5.24 2.99
CA ASN A 72 4.66 -5.98 3.94
C ASN A 72 4.77 -5.39 5.36
N ALA A 73 5.98 -5.04 5.80
CA ALA A 73 6.19 -4.39 7.09
C ALA A 73 5.46 -3.04 7.18
N TRP A 74 5.50 -2.24 6.11
CA TRP A 74 4.76 -0.98 6.03
C TRP A 74 3.24 -1.18 6.10
N VAL A 75 2.69 -2.21 5.45
CA VAL A 75 1.26 -2.53 5.53
C VAL A 75 0.84 -2.86 6.97
N VAL A 76 1.69 -3.56 7.72
CA VAL A 76 1.45 -3.85 9.15
C VAL A 76 1.53 -2.57 9.98
N ASP A 77 2.58 -1.76 9.79
CA ASP A 77 2.75 -0.48 10.49
C ASP A 77 1.57 0.48 10.26
N GLN A 78 1.03 0.51 9.03
CA GLN A 78 -0.15 1.31 8.71
C GLN A 78 -1.42 0.81 9.43
N ARG A 79 -1.57 -0.51 9.60
CA ARG A 79 -2.69 -1.11 10.36
C ARG A 79 -2.58 -0.75 11.83
N ASP A 80 -1.38 -0.86 12.39
CA ASP A 80 -1.12 -0.55 13.80
C ASP A 80 -1.29 0.95 14.07
N SER A 81 -0.76 1.82 13.20
CA SER A 81 -0.95 3.28 13.27
C SER A 81 -2.44 3.64 13.25
N LYS A 82 -3.21 3.00 12.36
CA LYS A 82 -4.67 3.19 12.29
C LYS A 82 -5.38 2.71 13.56
N ALA A 83 -4.95 1.60 14.15
CA ALA A 83 -5.50 1.10 15.42
C ALA A 83 -5.19 2.04 16.59
N LEU A 84 -4.04 2.71 16.56
CA LEU A 84 -3.63 3.71 17.54
C LEU A 84 -4.21 5.12 17.29
N GLY A 85 -4.92 5.32 16.17
CA GLY A 85 -5.47 6.62 15.78
C GLY A 85 -4.42 7.64 15.32
N VAL A 86 -3.23 7.16 14.92
CA VAL A 86 -2.12 8.00 14.44
C VAL A 86 -2.00 7.87 12.92
N ASN A 87 -1.61 8.95 12.25
CA ASN A 87 -1.29 8.90 10.82
C ASN A 87 0.06 8.21 10.61
N GLY A 88 0.05 7.02 10.02
CA GLY A 88 1.27 6.29 9.66
C GLY A 88 2.06 6.99 8.54
N PRO A 89 3.38 6.73 8.44
CA PRO A 89 4.25 7.33 7.43
C PRO A 89 3.89 6.85 6.01
N SER A 90 4.28 7.62 5.00
CA SER A 90 4.22 7.15 3.61
C SER A 90 5.18 5.98 3.39
N LEU A 91 4.95 5.15 2.36
CA LEU A 91 5.85 4.03 2.05
C LEU A 91 7.30 4.50 1.80
N GLN A 92 7.48 5.68 1.20
CA GLN A 92 8.81 6.28 1.01
C GLN A 92 9.48 6.61 2.34
N ASP A 93 8.77 7.30 3.23
CA ASP A 93 9.30 7.70 4.52
C ASP A 93 9.61 6.49 5.39
N PHE A 94 8.75 5.47 5.36
CA PHE A 94 8.98 4.21 6.04
C PHE A 94 10.26 3.53 5.55
N ARG A 95 10.49 3.48 4.23
CA ARG A 95 11.74 2.93 3.65
C ARG A 95 12.98 3.70 4.12
N ILE A 96 12.91 5.03 4.20
CA ILE A 96 14.00 5.87 4.71
C ILE A 96 14.25 5.56 6.19
N GLN A 97 13.20 5.39 7.00
CA GLN A 97 13.32 5.03 8.42
C GLN A 97 13.98 3.66 8.60
N VAL A 98 13.54 2.64 7.83
CA VAL A 98 14.15 1.30 7.85
C VAL A 98 15.62 1.38 7.44
N PHE A 99 15.95 2.14 6.40
CA PHE A 99 17.34 2.33 5.96
C PHE A 99 18.21 2.99 7.04
N ARG A 100 17.72 4.06 7.67
CA ARG A 100 18.42 4.75 8.77
C ARG A 100 18.64 3.83 9.96
N GLY A 101 17.62 3.07 10.35
CA GLY A 101 17.69 2.08 11.43
C GLY A 101 18.72 0.99 11.14
N ALA A 102 18.72 0.44 9.93
CA ALA A 102 19.70 -0.57 9.50
C ALA A 102 21.13 -0.02 9.39
N SER A 103 21.28 1.26 9.02
CA SER A 103 22.59 1.92 8.87
C SER A 103 23.20 2.40 10.20
N GLY A 104 22.53 2.17 11.34
CA GLY A 104 22.97 2.66 12.65
C GLY A 104 22.86 4.19 12.81
N GLN A 105 22.20 4.87 11.87
CA GLN A 105 21.93 6.31 11.95
C GLN A 105 20.63 6.52 12.72
N MET A 106 20.67 6.36 14.04
CA MET A 106 19.52 6.68 14.89
C MET A 106 19.27 8.19 14.87
N SER A 107 18.11 8.61 14.32
CA SER A 107 17.61 9.96 14.58
C SER A 107 16.98 9.98 15.96
N VAL A 108 17.61 10.75 16.86
CA VAL A 108 17.00 11.28 18.07
C VAL A 108 15.64 11.89 17.69
N LYS A 109 14.59 11.58 18.45
CA LYS A 109 13.27 12.18 18.30
C LYS A 109 13.39 13.68 18.63
N SER A 110 13.15 14.57 17.66
CA SER A 110 12.85 15.97 17.97
C SER A 110 11.33 16.10 18.17
N SER A 111 10.92 15.98 19.43
CA SER A 111 9.66 16.51 19.91
C SER A 111 9.78 18.03 20.02
N SER A 112 8.79 18.76 19.49
CA SER A 112 8.53 20.21 19.66
C SER A 112 9.54 21.18 19.03
N GLU A 113 9.08 21.96 18.04
CA GLU A 113 9.43 23.38 17.98
C GLU A 113 8.28 24.20 17.36
N GLU A 114 7.36 24.56 18.24
CA GLU A 114 6.58 25.77 18.19
C GLU A 114 7.52 26.98 18.29
N ALA A 115 7.69 27.74 17.21
CA ALA A 115 7.93 29.20 17.17
C ALA A 115 8.49 29.63 15.80
N ARG A 116 7.69 30.35 15.01
CA ARG A 116 8.22 31.36 14.08
C ARG A 116 7.62 32.71 14.45
N PRO A 117 8.36 33.58 15.16
CA PRO A 117 8.11 35.00 15.13
C PRO A 117 8.54 35.57 13.76
N HIS A 118 8.44 36.89 13.59
CA HIS A 118 8.96 37.67 12.44
C HIS A 118 8.10 37.69 11.15
N LEU A 119 6.90 38.27 11.25
CA LEU A 119 6.37 39.11 10.16
C LEU A 119 6.68 40.59 10.49
N LEU A 120 7.81 41.09 10.01
CA LEU A 120 8.02 42.52 9.81
C LEU A 120 7.66 42.83 8.35
N LYS A 121 6.54 43.50 8.15
CA LYS A 121 6.26 44.29 6.95
C LYS A 121 6.38 45.76 7.36
N ALA A 122 7.37 46.44 6.78
CA ALA A 122 7.34 47.87 6.52
C ALA A 122 7.02 48.05 5.04
#